data_AF-A0A8T7MHY3-F1
#
_entry.id   AF-A0A8T7MHY3-F1
#
_cell.length_a   1.000
_cell.length_b   1.000
_cell.length_c   1.000
_cell.angle_alpha   90.00
_cell.angle_beta   90.00
_cell.angle_gamma   90.00
#
_symmetry.space_group_name_H-M   'P 1'
#
loop_
_entity.id
_entity.type
_entity.pdbx_description
1 polymer ?
#
loop_
_entity_poly.entity_id
_entity_poly.type
_entity_poly.pdbx_seq_one_letter_code
_entity_poly.pdbx_strand_id
1 'polypeptide(L)'
;MLVVTSVNHCRYCAAFHSQVSLKAGLSLEETRQLLDGVVQDCLEEEIPALLYARHWAETNAAPEEEAREQLIAYYGAENARLLGLVLRTIRLGNLSGNSVDWSLIISCVFLLADDWVSAGRAVLKSTS
;
A
#
# COMPACT_ATOMS: atom_id res chain seq x y z
N MET A 1 -6.15 0.42 7.48
CA MET A 1 -4.73 0.48 7.04
C MET A 1 -4.35 -0.67 6.13
N LEU A 2 -4.59 -1.93 6.53
CA LEU A 2 -4.19 -3.12 5.77
C LEU A 2 -4.79 -3.16 4.35
N VAL A 3 -6.10 -2.90 4.19
CA VAL A 3 -6.77 -2.91 2.88
C VAL A 3 -6.17 -1.91 1.88
N VAL A 4 -5.84 -0.69 2.30
CA VAL A 4 -5.17 0.27 1.38
C VAL A 4 -3.75 -0.19 1.04
N THR A 5 -3.08 -0.83 2.01
CA THR A 5 -1.73 -1.36 1.82
C THR A 5 -1.71 -2.58 0.89
N SER A 6 -2.76 -3.40 0.89
CA SER A 6 -2.87 -4.54 -0.03
C SER A 6 -2.95 -4.07 -1.48
N VAL A 7 -3.74 -3.02 -1.75
CA VAL A 7 -3.84 -2.40 -3.08
C VAL A 7 -2.53 -1.73 -3.49
N ASN A 8 -1.87 -1.01 -2.58
CA ASN A 8 -0.65 -0.25 -2.88
C ASN A 8 0.64 -1.09 -2.81
N HIS A 9 0.55 -2.37 -2.43
CA HIS A 9 1.66 -3.33 -2.36
C HIS A 9 2.92 -2.83 -1.62
N CYS A 10 2.75 -2.12 -0.51
CA CYS A 10 3.88 -1.60 0.26
C CYS A 10 4.34 -2.58 1.34
N ARG A 11 5.47 -3.29 1.11
CA ARG A 11 5.98 -4.31 2.05
C ARG A 11 6.28 -3.78 3.46
N TYR A 12 6.76 -2.54 3.55
CA TYR A 12 7.09 -1.90 4.83
C TYR A 12 5.84 -1.64 5.66
N CYS A 13 4.81 -1.05 5.03
CA CYS A 13 3.53 -0.80 5.66
C CYS A 13 2.80 -2.10 5.97
N ALA A 14 2.91 -3.13 5.12
CA ALA A 14 2.30 -4.43 5.36
C ALA A 14 2.87 -5.06 6.64
N ALA A 15 4.20 -5.08 6.78
CA ALA A 15 4.84 -5.60 7.97
C ALA A 15 4.49 -4.78 9.24
N PHE A 16 4.58 -3.45 9.16
CA PHE A 16 4.29 -2.58 10.29
C PHE A 16 2.82 -2.69 10.74
N HIS A 17 1.87 -2.55 9.82
CA HIS A 17 0.46 -2.58 10.17
C HIS A 17 -0.04 -3.98 10.53
N SER A 18 0.60 -5.05 10.06
CA SER A 18 0.31 -6.40 10.57
C SER A 18 0.60 -6.48 12.07
N GLN A 19 1.76 -5.98 12.51
CA GLN A 19 2.11 -5.97 13.93
C GLN A 19 1.19 -5.07 14.76
N VAL A 20 0.78 -3.93 14.20
CA VAL A 20 -0.18 -3.03 14.86
C VAL A 20 -1.55 -3.69 14.99
N SER A 21 -2.04 -4.35 13.95
CA SER A 21 -3.33 -5.06 13.97
C SER A 21 -3.36 -6.20 14.98
N LEU A 22 -2.29 -7.01 15.03
CA LEU A 22 -2.16 -8.08 16.03
C LEU A 22 -2.19 -7.52 17.46
N LYS A 23 -1.50 -6.39 17.71
CA LYS A 23 -1.54 -5.70 19.01
C LYS A 23 -2.90 -5.11 19.34
N ALA A 24 -3.69 -4.76 18.33
CA ALA A 24 -5.06 -4.26 18.47
C ALA A 24 -6.09 -5.39 18.69
N GLY A 25 -5.67 -6.66 18.60
CA GLY A 25 -6.52 -7.81 18.91
C GLY A 25 -7.05 -8.57 17.69
N LEU A 26 -6.70 -8.18 16.46
CA LEU A 26 -7.01 -8.99 15.28
C LEU A 26 -6.21 -10.29 15.32
N SER A 27 -6.81 -11.37 14.85
CA SER A 27 -6.11 -12.63 14.63
C SER A 27 -5.11 -12.51 13.47
N LEU A 28 -4.18 -13.46 13.42
CA LEU A 28 -3.25 -13.59 12.30
C LEU A 28 -4.00 -13.85 10.98
N GLU A 29 -5.07 -14.64 11.04
CA GLU A 29 -5.87 -14.99 9.87
C GLU A 29 -6.60 -13.77 9.33
N GLU A 30 -7.34 -13.03 10.17
CA GLU A 30 -8.02 -11.80 9.75
C GLU A 30 -7.02 -10.76 9.20
N THR A 31 -5.85 -10.62 9.85
CA THR A 31 -4.79 -9.73 9.36
C THR A 31 -4.32 -10.12 7.96
N ARG A 32 -4.14 -11.42 7.72
CA ARG A 32 -3.74 -11.96 6.42
C ARG A 32 -4.84 -11.77 5.38
N GLN A 33 -6.08 -12.11 5.70
CA GLN A 33 -7.23 -11.94 4.81
C GLN A 33 -7.36 -10.49 4.35
N LEU A 34 -7.24 -9.53 5.27
CA LEU A 34 -7.27 -8.09 4.93
C LEU A 34 -6.11 -7.67 4.02
N LEU A 35 -4.93 -8.28 4.16
CA LEU A 35 -3.78 -8.05 3.26
C LEU A 35 -3.92 -8.76 1.91
N ASP A 36 -4.68 -9.85 1.85
CA ASP A 36 -5.10 -10.52 0.62
C ASP A 36 -6.32 -9.80 -0.01
N GLY A 37 -6.85 -8.77 0.67
CA GLY A 37 -7.95 -7.94 0.22
C GLY A 37 -9.34 -8.57 0.40
N VAL A 38 -9.44 -9.64 1.18
CA VAL A 38 -10.70 -10.26 1.60
C VAL A 38 -11.28 -9.46 2.77
N VAL A 39 -12.55 -9.09 2.66
CA VAL A 39 -13.25 -8.26 3.68
C VAL A 39 -14.60 -8.85 4.09
N GLN A 40 -15.04 -9.94 3.44
CA GLN A 40 -16.35 -10.55 3.64
C GLN A 40 -16.52 -11.22 4.99
N ASP A 41 -15.41 -11.61 5.64
CA ASP A 41 -15.40 -12.26 6.94
C ASP A 41 -15.29 -11.26 8.11
N CYS A 42 -15.27 -9.95 7.81
CA CYS A 42 -15.26 -8.89 8.82
C CYS A 42 -16.66 -8.61 9.37
N LEU A 43 -16.72 -7.84 10.46
CA LEU A 43 -17.98 -7.38 11.04
C LEU A 43 -18.80 -6.61 10.00
N GLU A 44 -20.11 -6.87 9.91
CA GLU A 44 -20.99 -6.28 8.89
C GLU A 44 -20.95 -4.74 8.92
N GLU A 45 -20.83 -4.16 10.12
CA GLU A 45 -20.71 -2.72 10.31
C GLU A 45 -19.37 -2.12 9.86
N GLU A 46 -18.34 -2.92 9.61
CA GLU A 46 -17.02 -2.47 9.15
C GLU A 46 -16.87 -2.59 7.62
N ILE A 47 -17.59 -3.53 7.00
CA ILE A 47 -17.49 -3.85 5.57
C ILE A 47 -17.64 -2.61 4.67
N PRO A 48 -18.63 -1.70 4.86
CA PRO A 48 -18.75 -0.52 4.02
C PRO A 48 -17.51 0.38 4.04
N ALA A 49 -16.90 0.60 5.21
CA ALA A 49 -15.67 1.37 5.33
C ALA A 49 -14.47 0.67 4.67
N LEU A 50 -14.38 -0.67 4.78
CA LEU A 50 -13.31 -1.46 4.16
C LEU A 50 -13.42 -1.47 2.63
N LEU A 51 -14.63 -1.64 2.08
CA LEU A 51 -14.89 -1.56 0.64
C LEU A 51 -14.62 -0.16 0.10
N TYR A 52 -15.06 0.89 0.80
CA TYR A 52 -14.73 2.26 0.43
C TYR A 52 -13.21 2.51 0.46
N ALA A 53 -12.51 2.02 1.47
CA ALA A 53 -11.05 2.17 1.57
C ALA A 53 -10.32 1.48 0.41
N ARG A 54 -10.79 0.30 -0.01
CA ARG A 54 -10.30 -0.41 -1.19
C ARG A 54 -10.52 0.40 -2.46
N HIS A 55 -11.77 0.82 -2.73
CA HIS A 55 -12.12 1.63 -3.91
C HIS A 55 -11.31 2.94 -3.95
N TRP A 56 -11.18 3.61 -2.81
CA TRP A 56 -10.38 4.83 -2.67
C TRP A 56 -8.91 4.59 -3.04
N ALA A 57 -8.35 3.42 -2.70
CA ALA A 57 -6.98 3.08 -3.06
C ALA A 57 -6.85 2.71 -4.54
N GLU A 58 -7.76 1.88 -5.07
CA GLU A 58 -7.78 1.42 -6.47
C GLU A 58 -7.94 2.58 -7.46
N THR A 59 -8.68 3.62 -7.05
CA THR A 59 -8.88 4.85 -7.83
C THR A 59 -7.80 5.91 -7.57
N ASN A 60 -6.70 5.57 -6.90
CA ASN A 60 -5.61 6.48 -6.56
C ASN A 60 -6.11 7.76 -5.85
N ALA A 61 -6.90 7.58 -4.80
CA ALA A 61 -7.52 8.61 -3.98
C ALA A 61 -8.61 9.45 -4.68
N ALA A 62 -9.19 8.95 -5.78
CA ALA A 62 -10.29 9.59 -6.50
C ALA A 62 -11.53 8.66 -6.57
N PRO A 63 -12.14 8.28 -5.43
CA PRO A 63 -13.33 7.42 -5.44
C PRO A 63 -14.50 8.12 -6.11
N GLU A 64 -15.47 7.33 -6.55
CA GLU A 64 -16.76 7.83 -7.04
C GLU A 64 -17.51 8.60 -5.93
N GLU A 65 -18.19 9.69 -6.30
CA GLU A 65 -18.92 10.51 -5.32
C GLU A 65 -20.04 9.71 -4.66
N GLU A 66 -20.73 8.83 -5.42
CA GLU A 66 -21.77 7.97 -4.88
C GLU A 66 -21.26 7.06 -3.74
N ALA A 67 -20.06 6.50 -3.88
CA ALA A 67 -19.44 5.69 -2.83
C ALA A 67 -19.16 6.52 -1.57
N ARG A 68 -18.80 7.80 -1.73
CA ARG A 68 -18.59 8.73 -0.61
C ARG A 68 -19.91 9.11 0.06
N GLU A 69 -20.95 9.36 -0.72
CA GLU A 69 -22.30 9.66 -0.21
C GLU A 69 -22.87 8.49 0.59
N GLN A 70 -22.73 7.26 0.07
CA GLN A 70 -23.16 6.04 0.78
C GLN A 70 -22.40 5.86 2.10
N LEU A 71 -21.09 6.12 2.11
CA LEU A 71 -20.29 6.07 3.34
C LEU A 71 -20.76 7.11 4.38
N ILE A 72 -21.05 8.34 3.94
CA ILE A 72 -21.56 9.42 4.79
C ILE A 72 -22.95 9.06 5.32
N ALA A 73 -23.82 8.49 4.49
CA ALA A 73 -25.15 8.06 4.91
C ALA A 73 -25.09 6.96 5.97
N TYR A 74 -24.12 6.04 5.88
CA TYR A 74 -23.98 4.93 6.81
C TYR A 74 -23.31 5.34 8.14
N TYR A 75 -22.17 6.02 8.09
CA TYR A 75 -21.36 6.33 9.30
C TYR A 75 -21.52 7.76 9.82
N GLY A 76 -22.16 8.65 9.05
CA GLY A 76 -22.21 10.08 9.32
C GLY A 76 -20.97 10.83 8.80
N ALA A 77 -21.14 12.14 8.61
CA ALA A 77 -20.13 13.00 8.00
C ALA A 77 -18.79 13.04 8.77
N GLU A 78 -18.83 13.03 10.10
CA GLU A 78 -17.60 13.12 10.91
C GLU A 78 -16.77 11.83 10.81
N ASN A 79 -17.40 10.65 10.91
CA ASN A 79 -16.68 9.38 10.76
C ASN A 79 -16.13 9.21 9.34
N ALA A 80 -16.89 9.60 8.32
CA ALA A 80 -16.39 9.61 6.94
C ALA A 80 -15.17 10.54 6.77
N ARG A 81 -15.18 11.71 7.44
CA ARG A 81 -14.05 12.65 7.45
C ARG A 81 -12.82 12.05 8.14
N LEU A 82 -13.00 11.40 9.29
CA LEU A 82 -11.94 10.72 10.03
C LEU A 82 -11.36 9.55 9.23
N LEU A 83 -12.20 8.74 8.58
CA LEU A 83 -11.74 7.70 7.67
C LEU A 83 -10.88 8.30 6.55
N GLY A 84 -11.34 9.39 5.92
CA GLY A 84 -10.57 10.09 4.89
C GLY A 84 -9.18 10.57 5.37
N LEU A 85 -9.05 11.00 6.63
CA LEU A 85 -7.76 11.34 7.23
C LEU A 85 -6.86 10.10 7.35
N VAL A 86 -7.40 8.99 7.84
CA VAL A 86 -6.69 7.71 7.96
C VAL A 86 -6.20 7.22 6.59
N LEU A 87 -7.04 7.28 5.55
CA LEU A 87 -6.70 6.87 4.18
C LEU A 87 -5.55 7.69 3.59
N ARG A 88 -5.56 9.02 3.78
CA ARG A 88 -4.46 9.90 3.33
C ARG A 88 -3.15 9.58 4.04
N THR A 89 -3.20 9.31 5.35
CA THR A 89 -2.02 8.96 6.14
C THR A 89 -1.36 7.67 5.65
N ILE A 90 -2.14 6.61 5.41
CA ILE A 90 -1.58 5.36 4.91
C ILE A 90 -1.08 5.48 3.48
N ARG A 91 -1.75 6.26 2.62
CA ARG A 91 -1.26 6.55 1.26
C ARG A 91 0.10 7.22 1.29
N LEU A 92 0.29 8.22 2.17
CA LEU A 92 1.59 8.84 2.36
C LEU A 92 2.65 7.79 2.74
N GLY A 93 2.36 6.94 3.72
CA GLY A 93 3.26 5.85 4.12
C GLY A 93 3.60 4.89 2.98
N ASN A 94 2.59 4.45 2.21
CA ASN A 94 2.79 3.53 1.10
C ASN A 94 3.66 4.15 -0.02
N LEU A 95 3.36 5.39 -0.41
CA LEU A 95 4.14 6.10 -1.42
C LEU A 95 5.59 6.32 -0.97
N SER A 96 5.80 6.73 0.28
CA SER A 96 7.14 6.89 0.85
C SER A 96 7.91 5.57 0.86
N GLY A 97 7.31 4.49 1.35
CA GLY A 97 7.96 3.17 1.39
C GLY A 97 8.34 2.66 0.00
N ASN A 98 7.43 2.77 -0.96
CA ASN A 98 7.66 2.32 -2.33
C ASN A 98 8.69 3.21 -3.06
N SER A 99 8.76 4.50 -2.72
CA SER A 99 9.78 5.41 -3.28
C SER A 99 11.18 5.05 -2.82
N VAL A 100 11.34 4.53 -1.60
CA VAL A 100 12.63 4.02 -1.11
C VAL A 100 13.07 2.80 -1.93
N ASP A 101 12.17 1.82 -2.14
CA ASP A 101 12.47 0.65 -2.97
C ASP A 101 12.82 1.04 -4.41
N TRP A 102 12.05 1.95 -5.00
CA TRP A 102 12.34 2.50 -6.32
C TRP A 102 13.74 3.12 -6.42
N SER A 103 14.12 3.91 -5.41
CA SER A 103 15.44 4.56 -5.35
C SER A 103 16.57 3.54 -5.26
N LEU A 104 16.39 2.49 -4.46
CA LEU A 104 17.36 1.39 -4.33
C LEU A 104 17.52 0.63 -5.65
N ILE A 105 16.40 0.28 -6.31
CA ILE A 105 16.41 -0.42 -7.59
C ILE A 105 17.15 0.40 -8.65
N ILE A 106 16.83 1.69 -8.77
CA ILE A 106 17.50 2.58 -9.72
C ILE A 106 19.00 2.65 -9.43
N SER A 107 19.39 2.82 -8.16
CA SER A 107 20.80 2.87 -7.79
C SER A 107 21.52 1.56 -8.16
N CYS A 108 20.90 0.40 -7.94
CA CYS A 108 21.48 -0.89 -8.35
C CYS A 108 21.62 -1.02 -9.87
N VAL A 109 20.62 -0.57 -10.64
CA VAL A 109 20.68 -0.61 -12.11
C VAL A 109 21.85 0.23 -12.65
N PHE A 110 22.07 1.43 -12.10
CA PHE A 110 23.20 2.27 -12.50
C PHE A 110 24.55 1.63 -12.16
N LEU A 111 24.70 1.08 -10.95
CA LEU A 111 25.93 0.39 -10.55
C LEU A 111 26.24 -0.82 -11.46
N LEU A 112 25.21 -1.62 -11.77
CA LEU A 112 25.37 -2.74 -12.69
C LEU A 112 25.73 -2.27 -14.11
N ALA A 113 25.14 -1.19 -14.60
CA ALA A 113 25.50 -0.64 -15.91
C ALA A 113 26.97 -0.21 -15.96
N ASP A 114 27.47 0.46 -14.92
CA ASP A 114 28.87 0.89 -14.84
C ASP A 114 29.85 -0.30 -14.81
N ASP A 115 29.50 -1.36 -14.07
CA ASP A 115 30.28 -2.61 -14.02
C ASP A 115 30.33 -3.28 -15.40
N TRP A 116 29.19 -3.40 -16.09
CA TRP A 116 29.09 -3.98 -17.42
C TRP A 116 29.92 -3.21 -18.47
N VAL A 117 29.84 -1.88 -18.47
CA VAL A 117 30.61 -1.04 -19.39
C VAL A 117 32.11 -1.16 -19.08
N SER A 118 32.49 -1.22 -17.81
CA SER A 118 33.88 -1.39 -17.39
C SER A 118 34.46 -2.74 -17.78
N ALA A 119 33.69 -3.82 -17.62
CA ALA A 119 34.05 -5.16 -18.08
C ALA A 119 34.23 -5.22 -19.60
N GLY A 120 33.31 -4.62 -20.37
CA GLY A 120 33.43 -4.54 -21.84
C GLY A 120 34.69 -3.82 -22.31
N ARG A 121 35.05 -2.70 -21.65
CA ARG A 121 36.31 -1.99 -21.93
C ARG A 121 37.56 -2.83 -21.60
N ALA A 122 37.53 -3.61 -20.53
CA ALA A 122 38.65 -4.48 -20.18
C ALA A 122 38.87 -5.60 -21.21
N VAL A 123 37.78 -6.21 -21.70
CA VAL A 123 37.85 -7.24 -22.76
C VAL A 123 38.45 -6.66 -24.04
N LEU A 124 37.96 -5.49 -24.51
CA LEU A 124 38.47 -4.85 -25.73
C LEU A 124 39.98 -4.54 -25.66
N LYS A 125 40.48 -4.10 -24.49
CA LYS A 125 41.91 -3.85 -24.27
C LYS A 125 42.76 -5.13 -24.22
N SER A 126 42.18 -6.27 -23.84
CA SER A 126 42.90 -7.55 -23.79
C SER A 126 43.02 -8.23 -25.14
N THR A 127 42.21 -7.82 -26.12
CA THR A 127 42.16 -8.37 -27.49
C THR A 127 42.91 -7.52 -28.52
N SER A 128 43.49 -6.39 -28.10
CA SER A 128 44.33 -5.48 -28.92
C SER A 128 45.79 -5.63 -28.56
#